data_AF-A0AA86MF40-F1
#
_entry.id   AF-A0AA86MF40-F1
#
_cell.length_a   1.000
_cell.length_b   1.000
_cell.length_c   1.000
_cell.angle_alpha   90.00
_cell.angle_beta   90.00
_cell.angle_gamma   90.00
#
_symmetry.space_group_name_H-M   'P 1'
#
loop_
_entity.id
_entity.type
_entity.pdbx_description
1 polymer ?
#
loop_
_entity_poly.entity_id
_entity_poly.type
_entity_poly.pdbx_seq_one_letter_code
_entity_poly.pdbx_strand_id
1 'polypeptide(L)'
;MKKNLLKMLLVGCIITSSLSTAVFASTDVNKDRDNRVEQTQMLIDSLIDDANNAGKDIEDKIDALNNKIDEIQSKDNDIMEKVNKYEQSKLAEYDNNYNDMVEYVNSLPDDMIEYIKSLPILTDSEKDKLIDTHKKLEPYYKQLDSLYEELNKVQKPILDKISKLYDKIDEEYGVNIG
;
A
#
# COMPACT_ATOMS: atom_id res chain seq x y z
N MET A 1 9.12 0.53 -11.17
CA MET A 1 7.74 0.93 -10.77
C MET A 1 6.84 -0.20 -10.26
N LYS A 2 7.13 -1.50 -10.47
CA LYS A 2 6.34 -2.65 -9.94
C LYS A 2 6.10 -2.65 -8.41
N LYS A 3 6.94 -1.99 -7.61
CA LYS A 3 6.85 -1.97 -6.14
C LYS A 3 5.76 -1.06 -5.56
N ASN A 4 5.23 -0.10 -6.31
CA ASN A 4 4.33 0.91 -5.72
C ASN A 4 2.86 0.49 -5.71
N LEU A 5 2.38 -0.22 -6.74
CA LEU A 5 0.98 -0.69 -6.80
C LEU A 5 0.68 -1.76 -5.71
N LEU A 6 1.62 -2.67 -5.47
CA LEU A 6 1.49 -3.71 -4.44
C LEU A 6 1.65 -3.15 -3.02
N LYS A 7 2.48 -2.12 -2.83
CA LYS A 7 2.59 -1.40 -1.55
C LYS A 7 1.32 -0.60 -1.23
N MET A 8 0.69 -0.01 -2.24
CA MET A 8 -0.58 0.72 -2.08
C MET A 8 -1.73 -0.21 -1.62
N LEU A 9 -1.75 -1.46 -2.11
CA LEU A 9 -2.72 -2.48 -1.68
C LEU A 9 -2.48 -2.97 -0.23
N LEU A 10 -1.21 -3.04 0.20
CA LEU A 10 -0.82 -3.53 1.52
C LEU A 10 -1.03 -2.49 2.64
N VAL A 11 -0.81 -1.20 2.35
CA VAL A 11 -1.07 -0.11 3.32
C VAL A 11 -2.58 0.07 3.56
N GLY A 12 -3.42 -0.15 2.54
CA GLY A 12 -4.88 -0.12 2.67
C GLY A 12 -5.47 -1.27 3.52
N CYS A 13 -4.79 -2.42 3.62
CA CYS A 13 -5.28 -3.56 4.41
C CYS A 13 -4.91 -3.50 5.91
N ILE A 14 -3.93 -2.69 6.32
CA ILE A 14 -3.44 -2.68 7.70
C ILE A 14 -4.31 -1.79 8.62
N ILE A 15 -5.13 -0.90 8.07
CA ILE A 15 -5.93 0.06 8.86
C ILE A 15 -7.32 -0.50 9.29
N THR A 16 -7.74 -1.68 8.81
CA THR A 16 -9.11 -2.19 9.09
C THR A 16 -9.21 -3.50 9.87
N SER A 17 -8.13 -4.05 10.45
CA SER A 17 -8.29 -5.20 11.36
C SER A 17 -8.53 -4.71 12.78
N SER A 18 -9.80 -4.57 13.13
CA SER A 18 -10.33 -4.48 14.48
C SER A 18 -9.67 -5.50 15.42
N LEU A 19 -8.89 -5.01 16.40
CA LEU A 19 -8.42 -5.84 17.49
C LEU A 19 -9.57 -6.04 18.50
N SER A 20 -10.00 -7.29 18.60
CA SER A 20 -11.00 -7.80 19.54
C SER A 20 -10.58 -7.53 20.99
N THR A 21 -11.37 -6.75 21.73
CA THR A 21 -11.24 -6.59 23.19
C THR A 21 -11.72 -7.86 23.89
N ALA A 22 -10.80 -8.73 24.31
CA ALA A 22 -11.12 -9.83 25.23
C ALA A 22 -11.19 -9.27 26.67
N VAL A 23 -12.38 -9.34 27.28
CA VAL A 23 -12.63 -8.93 28.67
C VAL A 23 -12.19 -10.07 29.61
N PHE A 24 -11.20 -9.84 30.45
CA PHE A 24 -10.84 -10.75 31.55
C PHE A 24 -11.36 -10.21 32.88
N ALA A 25 -11.98 -11.08 33.68
CA ALA A 25 -12.45 -10.74 35.02
C ALA A 25 -11.26 -10.63 36.00
N SER A 26 -11.19 -9.51 36.74
CA SER A 26 -10.01 -9.11 37.50
C SER A 26 -10.20 -9.17 39.03
N THR A 27 -9.22 -9.75 39.75
CA THR A 27 -8.92 -9.49 41.18
C THR A 27 -8.10 -8.19 41.33
N ASP A 28 -8.02 -7.56 42.52
CA ASP A 28 -7.50 -6.18 42.69
C ASP A 28 -6.14 -5.85 42.03
N VAL A 29 -5.22 -6.81 41.87
CA VAL A 29 -3.94 -6.63 41.14
C VAL A 29 -4.15 -6.55 39.62
N ASN A 30 -5.10 -7.31 39.08
CA ASN A 30 -5.46 -7.25 37.67
C ASN A 30 -6.17 -5.93 37.33
N LYS A 31 -6.82 -5.28 38.31
CA LYS A 31 -7.62 -4.06 38.07
C LYS A 31 -6.75 -2.83 37.82
N ASP A 32 -5.62 -2.75 38.53
CA ASP A 32 -4.60 -1.72 38.35
C ASP A 32 -3.82 -1.93 37.04
N ARG A 33 -3.61 -3.20 36.65
CA ARG A 33 -3.07 -3.59 35.34
C ARG A 33 -4.01 -3.22 34.18
N ASP A 34 -5.28 -3.57 34.29
CA ASP A 34 -6.30 -3.31 33.27
C ASP A 34 -6.48 -1.79 33.05
N ASN A 35 -6.50 -1.00 34.14
CA ASN A 35 -6.55 0.46 34.05
C ASN A 35 -5.34 1.08 33.32
N ARG A 36 -4.12 0.54 33.52
CA ARG A 36 -2.91 1.04 32.83
C ARG A 36 -2.91 0.69 31.34
N VAL A 37 -3.39 -0.51 31.00
CA VAL A 37 -3.55 -0.94 29.60
C VAL A 37 -4.58 -0.05 28.90
N GLU A 38 -5.73 0.20 29.52
CA GLU A 38 -6.77 1.08 28.97
C GLU A 38 -6.27 2.52 28.75
N GLN A 39 -5.50 3.08 29.69
CA GLN A 39 -4.86 4.39 29.53
C GLN A 39 -3.85 4.45 28.39
N THR A 40 -3.05 3.39 28.23
CA THR A 40 -2.06 3.31 27.14
C THR A 40 -2.76 3.17 25.78
N GLN A 41 -3.86 2.42 25.72
CA GLN A 41 -4.68 2.32 24.51
C GLN A 41 -5.30 3.66 24.12
N MET A 42 -5.88 4.41 25.07
CA MET A 42 -6.42 5.74 24.80
C MET A 42 -5.34 6.72 24.27
N LEU A 43 -4.12 6.61 24.78
CA LEU A 43 -2.99 7.41 24.28
C LEU A 43 -2.59 7.00 22.86
N ILE A 44 -2.57 5.71 22.56
CA ILE A 44 -2.30 5.20 21.21
C ILE A 44 -3.35 5.71 20.23
N ASP A 45 -4.64 5.63 20.58
CA ASP A 45 -5.74 6.11 19.74
C ASP A 45 -5.60 7.61 19.44
N SER A 46 -5.28 8.43 20.46
CA SER A 46 -5.01 9.86 20.26
C SER A 46 -3.81 10.12 19.35
N LEU A 47 -2.75 9.31 19.42
CA LEU A 47 -1.58 9.45 18.56
C LEU A 47 -1.87 9.02 17.11
N ILE A 48 -2.79 8.06 16.91
CA ILE A 48 -3.26 7.69 15.57
C ILE A 48 -4.01 8.88 14.96
N ASP A 49 -4.89 9.54 15.71
CA ASP A 49 -5.58 10.74 15.25
C ASP A 49 -4.59 11.87 14.92
N ASP A 50 -3.56 12.08 15.75
CA ASP A 50 -2.51 13.06 15.46
C ASP A 50 -1.74 12.74 14.17
N ALA A 51 -1.44 11.46 13.90
CA ALA A 51 -0.77 11.03 12.68
C ALA A 51 -1.64 11.25 11.44
N ASN A 52 -2.93 10.93 11.53
CA ASN A 52 -3.89 11.16 10.46
C ASN A 52 -4.03 12.67 10.17
N ASN A 53 -4.20 13.48 11.22
CA ASN A 53 -4.32 14.93 11.08
C ASN A 53 -3.03 15.56 10.50
N ALA A 54 -1.85 15.10 10.91
CA ALA A 54 -0.57 15.59 10.38
C ALA A 54 -0.38 15.27 8.89
N GLY A 55 -0.94 14.16 8.42
CA GLY A 55 -0.87 13.72 7.02
C GLY A 55 -1.98 14.24 6.12
N LYS A 56 -3.06 14.80 6.68
CA LYS A 56 -4.33 15.01 5.97
C LYS A 56 -4.20 15.84 4.69
N ASP A 57 -3.50 16.97 4.76
CA ASP A 57 -3.27 17.84 3.60
C ASP A 57 -2.47 17.16 2.48
N ILE A 58 -1.60 16.20 2.83
CA ILE A 58 -0.80 15.44 1.86
C ILE A 58 -1.64 14.32 1.25
N GLU A 59 -2.44 13.62 2.06
CA GLU A 59 -3.41 12.61 1.60
C GLU A 59 -4.41 13.21 0.61
N ASP A 60 -4.97 14.39 0.90
CA ASP A 60 -5.90 15.07 -0.02
C ASP A 60 -5.24 15.41 -1.37
N LYS A 61 -3.94 15.73 -1.38
CA LYS A 61 -3.18 15.95 -2.63
C LYS A 61 -2.92 14.65 -3.38
N ILE A 62 -2.64 13.56 -2.66
CA ILE A 62 -2.47 12.22 -3.24
C ILE A 62 -3.78 11.80 -3.92
N ASP A 63 -4.92 11.96 -3.25
CA ASP A 63 -6.23 11.65 -3.81
C ASP A 63 -6.53 12.46 -5.07
N ALA A 64 -6.25 13.77 -5.05
CA ALA A 64 -6.43 14.63 -6.22
C ALA A 64 -5.53 14.22 -7.40
N LEU A 65 -4.31 13.73 -7.14
CA LEU A 65 -3.42 13.21 -8.19
C LEU A 65 -3.88 11.86 -8.73
N ASN A 66 -4.31 10.95 -7.85
CA ASN A 66 -4.85 9.64 -8.25
C ASN A 66 -6.06 9.81 -9.18
N ASN A 67 -6.99 10.69 -8.84
CA ASN A 67 -8.14 11.00 -9.70
C ASN A 67 -7.71 11.47 -11.11
N LYS A 68 -6.68 12.32 -11.21
CA LYS A 68 -6.14 12.76 -12.51
C LYS A 68 -5.49 11.63 -13.30
N ILE A 69 -4.79 10.73 -12.61
CA ILE A 69 -4.18 9.55 -13.22
C ILE A 69 -5.27 8.64 -13.78
N ASP A 70 -6.32 8.37 -13.00
CA ASP A 70 -7.47 7.55 -13.40
C ASP A 70 -8.20 8.16 -14.61
N GLU A 71 -8.41 9.47 -14.62
CA GLU A 71 -8.98 10.20 -15.77
C GLU A 71 -8.14 10.08 -17.05
N ILE A 72 -6.81 10.05 -16.92
CA ILE A 72 -5.91 9.88 -18.06
C ILE A 72 -5.92 8.43 -18.54
N GLN A 73 -5.82 7.46 -17.62
CA GLN A 73 -5.76 6.03 -17.94
C GLN A 73 -7.08 5.49 -18.51
N SER A 74 -8.22 5.96 -18.00
CA SER A 74 -9.55 5.52 -18.43
C SER A 74 -9.82 5.75 -19.93
N LYS A 75 -9.10 6.69 -20.57
CA LYS A 75 -9.21 6.95 -22.02
C LYS A 75 -8.74 5.78 -22.89
N ASP A 76 -7.82 4.97 -22.36
CA ASP A 76 -7.26 3.81 -23.04
C ASP A 76 -7.65 2.49 -22.34
N ASN A 77 -8.73 2.50 -21.56
CA ASN A 77 -9.14 1.36 -20.72
C ASN A 77 -9.33 0.07 -21.53
N ASP A 78 -9.92 0.14 -22.72
CA ASP A 78 -10.11 -1.03 -23.59
C ASP A 78 -8.77 -1.68 -23.99
N ILE A 79 -7.76 -0.85 -24.26
CA ILE A 79 -6.41 -1.33 -24.61
C ILE A 79 -5.75 -1.94 -23.36
N MET A 80 -5.89 -1.29 -22.20
CA MET A 80 -5.37 -1.80 -20.92
C MET A 80 -6.02 -3.12 -20.50
N GLU A 81 -7.34 -3.28 -20.68
CA GLU A 81 -8.06 -4.52 -20.40
C GLU A 81 -7.56 -5.65 -21.28
N LYS A 82 -7.29 -5.37 -22.56
CA LYS A 82 -6.69 -6.33 -23.50
C LYS A 82 -5.31 -6.79 -23.05
N VAL A 83 -4.45 -5.87 -22.59
CA VAL A 83 -3.15 -6.21 -21.99
C VAL A 83 -3.32 -7.06 -20.73
N ASN A 84 -4.22 -6.66 -19.83
CA ASN A 84 -4.47 -7.39 -18.58
C ASN A 84 -4.93 -8.83 -18.83
N LYS A 85 -5.85 -9.05 -19.77
CA LYS A 85 -6.29 -10.40 -20.17
C LYS A 85 -5.14 -11.23 -20.73
N TYR A 86 -4.27 -10.62 -21.54
CA TYR A 86 -3.08 -11.30 -22.07
C TYR A 86 -2.13 -11.73 -20.94
N GLU A 87 -1.80 -10.83 -20.02
CA GLU A 87 -0.93 -11.14 -18.86
C GLU A 87 -1.53 -12.21 -17.95
N GLN A 88 -2.83 -12.15 -17.67
CA GLN A 88 -3.53 -13.20 -16.92
C GLN A 88 -3.46 -14.56 -17.63
N SER A 89 -3.60 -14.60 -18.96
CA SER A 89 -3.46 -15.83 -19.72
C SER A 89 -2.04 -16.40 -19.63
N LYS A 90 -1.01 -15.53 -19.65
CA LYS A 90 0.39 -15.93 -19.48
C LYS A 90 0.68 -16.47 -18.09
N LEU A 91 0.16 -15.82 -17.05
CA LEU A 91 0.29 -16.30 -15.68
C LEU A 91 -0.43 -17.65 -15.45
N ALA A 92 -1.58 -17.86 -16.10
CA ALA A 92 -2.32 -19.12 -16.02
C ALA A 92 -1.58 -20.30 -16.67
N GLU A 93 -0.66 -20.07 -17.63
CA GLU A 93 0.17 -21.12 -18.22
C GLU A 93 1.13 -21.76 -17.18
N TYR A 94 1.38 -21.11 -16.05
CA TYR A 94 2.37 -21.53 -15.05
C TYR A 94 1.79 -22.31 -13.85
N ASP A 95 0.51 -22.71 -13.88
CA ASP A 95 -0.18 -23.65 -12.97
C ASP A 95 0.38 -23.76 -11.52
N ASN A 96 0.52 -22.61 -10.84
CA ASN A 96 1.04 -22.47 -9.46
C ASN A 96 2.53 -22.79 -9.23
N ASN A 97 3.35 -22.94 -10.28
CA ASN A 97 4.80 -22.98 -10.14
C ASN A 97 5.37 -21.57 -9.97
N TYR A 98 5.60 -21.20 -8.70
CA TYR A 98 6.16 -19.91 -8.31
C TYR A 98 7.49 -19.60 -9.03
N ASN A 99 8.34 -20.61 -9.28
CA ASN A 99 9.63 -20.39 -9.92
C ASN A 99 9.48 -19.97 -11.38
N ASP A 100 8.58 -20.61 -12.12
CA ASP A 100 8.35 -20.31 -13.54
C ASP A 100 7.62 -18.96 -13.71
N MET A 101 6.71 -18.63 -12.78
CA MET A 101 6.10 -17.30 -12.70
C MET A 101 7.16 -16.21 -12.45
N VAL A 102 8.10 -16.45 -11.55
CA VAL A 102 9.20 -15.51 -11.27
C VAL A 102 10.12 -15.37 -12.48
N GLU A 103 10.45 -16.47 -13.17
CA GLU A 103 11.24 -16.44 -14.40
C GLU A 103 10.58 -15.61 -15.50
N TYR A 104 9.27 -15.82 -15.75
CA TYR A 104 8.49 -15.00 -16.67
C TYR A 104 8.54 -13.51 -16.30
N VAL A 105 8.23 -13.18 -15.05
CA VAL A 105 8.20 -11.79 -14.57
C VAL A 105 9.57 -11.11 -14.68
N ASN A 106 10.65 -11.85 -14.47
CA ASN A 106 12.03 -11.38 -14.61
C ASN A 106 12.49 -11.27 -16.07
N SER A 107 11.84 -11.99 -16.99
CA SER A 107 12.13 -11.90 -18.43
C SER A 107 11.51 -10.66 -19.09
N LEU A 108 10.52 -10.03 -18.44
CA LEU A 108 9.86 -8.83 -18.96
C LEU A 108 10.80 -7.62 -18.90
N PRO A 109 10.75 -6.72 -19.90
CA PRO A 109 11.52 -5.48 -19.85
C PRO A 109 11.22 -4.68 -18.58
N ASP A 110 12.27 -4.12 -17.97
CA ASP A 110 12.14 -3.23 -16.81
C ASP A 110 11.59 -1.85 -17.21
N ASP A 111 11.84 -1.41 -18.44
CA ASP A 111 11.32 -0.18 -19.01
C ASP A 111 9.89 -0.37 -19.55
N MET A 112 8.98 0.51 -19.15
CA MET A 112 7.57 0.39 -19.50
C MET A 112 7.32 0.58 -21.00
N ILE A 113 8.08 1.46 -21.67
CA ILE A 113 7.94 1.70 -23.10
C ILE A 113 8.44 0.49 -23.88
N GLU A 114 9.56 -0.11 -23.48
CA GLU A 114 10.06 -1.36 -24.06
C GLU A 114 9.08 -2.51 -23.85
N TYR A 115 8.51 -2.64 -22.65
CA TYR A 115 7.46 -3.60 -22.38
C TYR A 115 6.25 -3.41 -23.30
N ILE A 116 5.70 -2.18 -23.44
CA ILE A 116 4.59 -1.90 -24.36
C ILE A 116 4.94 -2.29 -25.81
N LYS A 117 6.16 -1.99 -26.26
CA LYS A 117 6.62 -2.34 -27.62
C LYS A 117 6.69 -3.85 -27.84
N SER A 118 7.07 -4.60 -26.80
CA SER A 118 7.19 -6.06 -26.84
C SER A 118 5.84 -6.79 -26.93
N LEU A 119 4.74 -6.16 -26.52
CA LEU A 119 3.41 -6.80 -26.47
C LEU A 119 2.93 -7.20 -27.88
N PRO A 120 2.83 -8.51 -28.18
CA PRO A 120 2.49 -9.00 -29.52
C PRO A 120 1.00 -8.85 -29.85
N ILE A 121 0.16 -8.69 -28.82
CA ILE A 121 -1.29 -8.54 -28.93
C ILE A 121 -1.74 -7.13 -29.33
N LEU A 122 -0.84 -6.15 -29.29
CA LEU A 122 -1.14 -4.76 -29.61
C LEU A 122 -0.72 -4.41 -31.03
N THR A 123 -1.58 -3.68 -31.72
CA THR A 123 -1.24 -2.98 -32.96
C THR A 123 -0.30 -1.81 -32.67
N ASP A 124 0.43 -1.34 -33.68
CA ASP A 124 1.34 -0.19 -33.53
C ASP A 124 0.60 1.07 -33.04
N SER A 125 -0.62 1.30 -33.54
CA SER A 125 -1.47 2.41 -33.08
C SER A 125 -1.88 2.31 -31.61
N GLU A 126 -2.19 1.10 -31.12
CA GLU A 126 -2.48 0.88 -29.70
C GLU A 126 -1.22 1.08 -28.83
N LYS A 127 -0.05 0.64 -29.31
CA LYS A 127 1.22 0.86 -28.62
C LYS A 127 1.54 2.34 -28.48
N ASP A 128 1.39 3.11 -29.56
CA ASP A 128 1.65 4.55 -29.55
C ASP A 128 0.75 5.27 -28.54
N LYS A 129 -0.55 4.92 -28.47
CA LYS A 129 -1.47 5.46 -27.46
C LYS A 129 -1.01 5.18 -26.04
N LEU A 130 -0.67 3.93 -25.73
CA LEU A 130 -0.21 3.56 -24.38
C LEU A 130 1.12 4.25 -24.03
N ILE A 131 2.04 4.40 -24.99
CA ILE A 131 3.31 5.12 -24.79
C ILE A 131 3.05 6.60 -24.50
N ASP A 132 2.16 7.24 -25.26
CA ASP A 132 1.80 8.64 -25.04
C ASP A 132 1.10 8.85 -23.70
N THR A 133 0.22 7.93 -23.30
CA THR A 133 -0.41 7.93 -21.98
C THR A 133 0.62 7.74 -20.87
N HIS A 134 1.56 6.81 -21.01
CA HIS A 134 2.65 6.63 -20.05
C HIS A 134 3.49 7.91 -19.89
N LYS A 135 3.88 8.56 -20.99
CA LYS A 135 4.63 9.83 -20.96
C LYS A 135 3.85 10.95 -20.27
N LYS A 136 2.53 11.04 -20.50
CA LYS A 136 1.67 12.03 -19.83
C LYS A 136 1.58 11.78 -18.32
N LEU A 137 1.62 10.52 -17.89
CA LEU A 137 1.49 10.11 -16.49
C LEU A 137 2.80 10.19 -15.70
N GLU A 138 3.96 10.06 -16.37
CA GLU A 138 5.28 10.13 -15.74
C GLU A 138 5.45 11.30 -14.74
N PRO A 139 5.11 12.56 -15.06
CA PRO A 139 5.23 13.66 -14.10
C PRO A 139 4.29 13.54 -12.90
N TYR A 140 3.13 12.89 -13.03
CA TYR A 140 2.21 12.66 -11.92
C TYR A 140 2.72 11.57 -10.99
N TYR A 141 3.32 10.50 -11.52
CA TYR A 141 3.96 9.48 -10.70
C TYR A 141 5.14 10.01 -9.89
N LYS A 142 5.98 10.89 -10.48
CA LYS A 142 7.07 11.55 -9.73
C LYS A 142 6.55 12.43 -8.59
N GLN A 143 5.42 13.11 -8.81
CA GLN A 143 4.76 13.89 -7.76
C GLN A 143 4.21 13.00 -6.66
N LEU A 144 3.56 11.87 -7.00
CA LEU A 144 3.09 10.90 -6.02
C LEU A 144 4.24 10.35 -5.17
N ASP A 145 5.34 9.93 -5.79
CA ASP A 145 6.53 9.44 -5.05
C ASP A 145 7.02 10.48 -4.04
N SER A 146 7.08 11.76 -4.44
CA SER A 146 7.47 12.85 -3.56
C SER A 146 6.49 13.07 -2.40
N LEU A 147 5.18 13.03 -2.67
CA LEU A 147 4.15 13.19 -1.64
C LEU A 147 4.15 12.03 -0.65
N TYR A 148 4.37 10.79 -1.09
CA TYR A 148 4.51 9.65 -0.19
C TYR A 148 5.76 9.74 0.70
N GLU A 149 6.87 10.26 0.18
CA GLU A 149 8.04 10.56 1.00
C GLU A 149 7.75 11.65 2.05
N GLU A 150 7.02 12.70 1.68
CA GLU A 150 6.58 13.76 2.59
C GLU A 150 5.63 13.23 3.67
N LEU A 151 4.62 12.45 3.28
CA LEU A 151 3.66 11.81 4.18
C LEU A 151 4.39 10.95 5.21
N ASN A 152 5.32 10.12 4.75
CA ASN A 152 6.14 9.29 5.62
C ASN A 152 7.00 10.13 6.59
N LYS A 153 7.55 11.27 6.15
CA LYS A 153 8.34 12.16 7.04
C LYS A 153 7.49 12.74 8.17
N VAL A 154 6.22 13.08 7.92
CA VAL A 154 5.34 13.68 8.94
C VAL A 154 4.72 12.64 9.87
N GLN A 155 4.33 11.47 9.35
CA GLN A 155 3.68 10.42 10.15
C GLN A 155 4.68 9.55 10.92
N LYS A 156 5.86 9.27 10.36
CA LYS A 156 6.84 8.33 10.96
C LYS A 156 7.21 8.66 12.41
N PRO A 157 7.51 9.90 12.81
CA PRO A 157 7.84 10.19 14.20
C PRO A 157 6.72 9.86 15.20
N ILE A 158 5.47 9.93 14.75
CA ILE A 158 4.28 9.60 15.56
C ILE A 158 4.09 8.08 15.60
N LEU A 159 4.20 7.41 14.45
CA LEU A 159 4.18 5.95 14.35
C LEU A 159 5.30 5.29 15.17
N ASP A 160 6.50 5.87 15.20
CA ASP A 160 7.62 5.40 16.01
C ASP A 160 7.31 5.53 17.53
N LYS A 161 6.51 6.52 17.94
CA LYS A 161 6.04 6.62 19.35
C LYS A 161 5.00 5.56 19.65
N ILE A 162 4.05 5.33 18.75
CA ILE A 162 3.03 4.28 18.88
C ILE A 162 3.70 2.91 18.99
N SER A 163 4.66 2.59 18.12
CA SER A 163 5.41 1.33 18.17
C SER A 163 6.05 1.11 19.54
N LYS A 164 6.71 2.13 20.10
CA LYS A 164 7.32 2.04 21.44
C LYS A 164 6.31 1.85 22.57
N LEU A 165 5.07 2.32 22.40
CA LEU A 165 4.00 2.09 23.37
C LEU A 165 3.51 0.64 23.30
N TYR A 166 3.38 0.08 22.10
CA TYR A 166 3.07 -1.34 21.92
C TYR A 166 4.17 -2.25 22.47
N ASP A 167 5.45 -1.94 22.22
CA ASP A 167 6.58 -2.71 22.77
C ASP A 167 6.52 -2.77 24.31
N LYS A 168 6.18 -1.65 24.97
CA LYS A 168 6.01 -1.60 26.44
C LYS A 168 4.83 -2.44 26.93
N ILE A 169 3.71 -2.41 26.21
CA ILE A 169 2.56 -3.27 26.56
C ILE A 169 2.96 -4.74 26.46
N ASP A 170 3.69 -5.13 25.41
CA ASP A 170 4.15 -6.51 25.23
C ASP A 170 5.19 -6.92 26.28
N GLU A 171 6.14 -6.03 26.64
CA GLU A 171 7.09 -6.28 27.72
C GLU A 171 6.43 -6.42 29.10
N GLU A 172 5.45 -5.58 29.41
CA GLU A 172 4.77 -5.59 30.73
C GLU A 172 3.69 -6.68 30.84
N TYR A 173 3.06 -7.04 29.72
CA TYR A 173 1.82 -7.81 29.73
C TYR A 173 1.76 -8.96 28.73
N GLY A 174 2.74 -9.07 27.83
CA GLY A 174 2.93 -10.21 26.94
C GLY A 174 3.11 -11.48 27.75
N VAL A 175 2.32 -12.50 27.40
CA VAL A 175 2.30 -13.77 28.12
C VAL A 175 3.69 -14.38 28.07
N ASN A 176 4.36 -14.45 29.22
CA ASN A 176 5.54 -15.27 29.42
C ASN A 176 5.09 -16.74 29.33
N ILE A 177 4.97 -17.26 28.11
CA ILE A 177 4.82 -18.70 27.85
C ILE A 177 6.19 -19.34 28.13
N GLY A 178 6.47 -19.52 29.42
CA GLY A 178 7.47 -20.47 29.92
C GLY A 178 6.95 -21.91 29.84
#